data_AF-A0A642C430-F1
#
_entry.id   AF-A0A642C430-F1
#
_cell.length_a   1.000
_cell.length_b   1.000
_cell.length_c   1.000
_cell.angle_alpha   90.00
_cell.angle_beta   90.00
_cell.angle_gamma   90.00
#
_symmetry.space_group_name_H-M   'P 1'
#
loop_
_entity.id
_entity.type
_entity.pdbx_description
1 polymer ?
#
loop_
_entity_poly.entity_id
_entity_poly.type
_entity_poly.pdbx_seq_one_letter_code
_entity_poly.pdbx_strand_id
1 'polypeptide(L)'
;MDLKKLANQYKDELLNNVLPFWLEHSQDHEFGGYFTCLDREGNVFDTDKFIWLQGREVWLFSMLYNKVEKKQEWLDCAIQGCEFLKKYGHDGNYHWYFSLDRAGNP
;
A
#
# COMPACT_ATOMS: atom_id res chain seq x y z
N MET A 1 -32.43 8.76 7.96
CA MET A 1 -31.10 8.35 7.46
C MET A 1 -31.14 6.85 7.25
N ASP A 2 -30.90 6.38 6.02
CA ASP A 2 -30.86 4.94 5.74
C ASP A 2 -29.45 4.40 5.95
N LEU A 3 -29.25 3.73 7.09
CA LEU A 3 -27.95 3.20 7.49
C LEU A 3 -27.47 2.06 6.58
N LYS A 4 -28.38 1.27 6.00
CA LYS A 4 -28.00 0.16 5.10
C LYS A 4 -27.50 0.71 3.77
N LYS A 5 -28.17 1.75 3.26
CA LYS A 5 -27.72 2.45 2.05
C LYS A 5 -26.31 3.02 2.23
N LEU A 6 -26.05 3.68 3.37
CA LEU A 6 -24.73 4.24 3.67
C LEU A 6 -23.65 3.15 3.81
N ALA A 7 -23.95 2.06 4.53
CA ALA A 7 -23.01 0.95 4.68
C ALA A 7 -22.64 0.33 3.32
N ASN A 8 -23.62 0.13 2.44
CA ASN A 8 -23.38 -0.39 1.10
C ASN A 8 -22.56 0.59 0.25
N GLN A 9 -22.83 1.89 0.33
CA GLN A 9 -22.05 2.91 -0.38
C GLN A 9 -20.56 2.85 0.00
N TYR A 10 -20.22 2.86 1.30
CA TYR A 10 -18.82 2.80 1.73
C TYR A 10 -18.14 1.47 1.41
N LYS A 11 -18.89 0.36 1.49
CA LYS A 11 -18.36 -0.96 1.12
C LYS A 11 -18.03 -1.01 -0.38
N ASP A 12 -18.93 -0.53 -1.22
CA ASP A 12 -18.77 -0.52 -2.68
C ASP A 12 -17.59 0.40 -3.07
N GLU A 13 -17.56 1.61 -2.52
CA GLU A 13 -16.48 2.58 -2.75
C GLU A 13 -15.10 2.01 -2.35
N LEU A 14 -15.00 1.36 -1.19
CA LEU A 14 -13.75 0.75 -0.75
C LEU A 14 -13.35 -0.40 -1.68
N LEU A 15 -14.23 -1.38 -1.88
CA LEU A 15 -13.87 -2.65 -2.51
C LEU A 15 -13.79 -2.57 -4.05
N ASN A 16 -14.56 -1.68 -4.67
CA ASN A 16 -14.69 -1.61 -6.12
C ASN A 16 -14.12 -0.33 -6.74
N ASN A 17 -13.63 0.63 -5.93
CA ASN A 17 -12.98 1.84 -6.43
C ASN A 17 -11.61 2.06 -5.78
N VAL A 18 -11.56 2.28 -4.46
CA VAL A 18 -10.32 2.67 -3.76
C VAL A 18 -9.27 1.56 -3.78
N LEU A 19 -9.61 0.34 -3.38
CA LEU A 19 -8.62 -0.74 -3.33
C LEU A 19 -8.09 -1.15 -4.72
N PRO A 20 -8.94 -1.29 -5.77
CA PRO A 20 -8.44 -1.52 -7.12
C PRO A 20 -7.41 -0.49 -7.58
N PHE A 21 -7.63 0.80 -7.30
CA PHE A 21 -6.68 1.86 -7.67
C PHE A 21 -5.28 1.62 -7.08
N TRP A 22 -5.18 1.31 -5.78
CA TRP A 22 -3.89 1.04 -5.15
C TRP A 22 -3.28 -0.27 -5.66
N LEU A 23 -4.07 -1.33 -5.78
CA LEU A 23 -3.60 -2.62 -6.30
C LEU A 23 -3.03 -2.50 -7.72
N GLU A 24 -3.62 -1.67 -8.57
CA GLU A 24 -3.23 -1.49 -9.97
C GLU A 24 -2.05 -0.51 -10.14
N HIS A 25 -2.05 0.62 -9.42
CA HIS A 25 -1.15 1.73 -9.72
C HIS A 25 0.01 1.89 -8.73
N SER A 26 -0.11 1.40 -7.50
CA SER A 26 0.89 1.68 -6.47
C SER A 26 2.04 0.68 -6.49
N GLN A 27 1.83 -0.58 -6.88
CA GLN A 27 2.82 -1.64 -6.62
C GLN A 27 4.07 -1.53 -7.50
N ASP A 28 5.25 -1.38 -6.88
CA ASP A 28 6.53 -1.44 -7.57
C ASP A 28 7.03 -2.90 -7.61
N HIS A 29 6.57 -3.67 -8.59
CA HIS A 29 6.95 -5.09 -8.71
C HIS A 29 8.44 -5.32 -9.03
N GLU A 30 9.18 -4.27 -9.43
CA GLU A 30 10.61 -4.38 -9.78
C GLU A 30 11.51 -4.23 -8.55
N PHE A 31 11.27 -3.21 -7.71
CA PHE A 31 12.09 -2.94 -6.52
C PHE A 31 11.41 -3.30 -5.19
N GLY A 32 10.11 -3.59 -5.22
CA GLY A 32 9.28 -3.78 -4.03
C GLY A 32 8.77 -2.46 -3.45
N GLY A 33 7.75 -2.57 -2.58
CA GLY A 33 7.08 -1.42 -2.01
C GLY A 33 6.09 -0.78 -2.98
N TYR A 34 5.79 0.50 -2.74
CA TYR A 34 4.69 1.20 -3.40
C TYR A 34 5.09 2.61 -3.85
N PHE A 35 4.59 3.01 -5.01
CA PHE A 35 4.51 4.39 -5.45
C PHE A 35 3.31 5.06 -4.79
N THR A 36 3.55 6.23 -4.20
CA THR A 36 2.51 7.01 -3.52
C THR A 36 2.30 8.38 -4.15
N CYS A 37 3.23 8.79 -5.02
CA CYS A 37 3.13 9.96 -5.87
C CYS A 37 2.47 9.56 -7.20
N LEU A 38 1.15 9.41 -7.14
CA LEU A 38 0.29 9.07 -8.27
C LEU A 38 -0.52 10.30 -8.68
N ASP A 39 -0.59 10.59 -9.98
CA ASP A 39 -1.46 11.62 -10.51
C ASP A 39 -2.94 11.17 -10.49
N ARG A 40 -3.82 12.00 -11.04
CA ARG A 40 -5.26 11.73 -11.03
C ARG A 40 -5.61 10.44 -11.80
N GLU A 41 -4.83 10.11 -12.81
CA GLU A 41 -5.02 8.95 -13.68
C GLU A 41 -4.26 7.72 -13.18
N GLY A 42 -3.54 7.83 -12.05
CA GLY A 42 -2.76 6.74 -11.47
C GLY A 42 -1.35 6.62 -12.06
N ASN A 43 -0.87 7.59 -12.85
CA ASN A 43 0.50 7.56 -13.34
C ASN A 43 1.47 8.01 -12.24
N VAL A 44 2.59 7.30 -12.14
CA VAL A 44 3.68 7.63 -11.22
C VAL A 44 4.39 8.89 -11.70
N PHE A 45 4.41 9.94 -10.88
CA PHE A 45 5.16 11.18 -11.16
C PHE A 45 6.41 11.36 -10.29
N ASP A 46 6.55 10.57 -9.23
CA ASP A 46 7.75 10.49 -8.40
C ASP A 46 7.89 9.05 -7.86
N THR A 47 9.12 8.56 -7.79
CA THR A 47 9.42 7.16 -7.44
C THR A 47 9.94 6.98 -6.02
N ASP A 48 10.12 8.06 -5.26
CA ASP A 48 10.58 7.99 -3.88
C ASP A 48 9.60 7.21 -2.98
N LYS A 49 10.17 6.50 -2.01
CA LYS A 49 9.47 5.58 -1.12
C LYS A 49 9.35 6.20 0.27
N PHE A 50 8.22 6.86 0.54
CA PHE A 50 7.92 7.45 1.86
C PHE A 50 7.54 6.38 2.87
N ILE A 51 8.43 6.08 3.83
CA ILE A 51 8.36 4.92 4.73
C ILE A 51 7.05 4.85 5.52
N TRP A 52 6.51 5.99 5.95
CA TRP A 52 5.23 6.04 6.64
C TRP A 52 4.08 5.52 5.78
N LEU A 53 4.06 5.89 4.51
CA LEU A 53 3.01 5.46 3.58
C LEU A 53 3.20 3.99 3.20
N GLN A 54 4.45 3.55 3.02
CA GLN A 54 4.76 2.14 2.81
C GLN A 54 4.18 1.26 3.94
N GLY A 55 4.46 1.64 5.19
CA GLY A 55 3.99 0.88 6.35
C GLY A 55 2.46 0.89 6.49
N ARG A 56 1.81 2.00 6.14
CA ARG A 56 0.34 2.11 6.16
C ARG A 56 -0.32 1.26 5.09
N GLU A 57 0.27 1.12 3.92
CA GLU A 57 -0.26 0.29 2.84
C GLU A 57 -0.09 -1.22 3.15
N VAL A 58 1.07 -1.62 3.70
CA VAL A 58 1.25 -2.96 4.27
C VAL A 58 0.19 -3.25 5.33
N TRP A 59 -0.03 -2.31 6.26
CA TRP A 59 -1.04 -2.45 7.31
C TRP A 59 -2.45 -2.58 6.72
N LEU A 60 -2.81 -1.75 5.75
CA LEU A 60 -4.13 -1.74 5.12
C LEU A 60 -4.45 -3.11 4.53
N PHE A 61 -3.61 -3.62 3.63
CA PHE A 61 -3.86 -4.89 2.96
C PHE A 61 -3.75 -6.09 3.92
N SER A 62 -2.83 -6.04 4.90
CA SER A 62 -2.77 -7.04 5.98
C SER A 62 -4.05 -7.06 6.82
N MET A 63 -4.59 -5.89 7.15
CA MET A 63 -5.81 -5.76 7.94
C MET A 63 -7.02 -6.28 7.16
N LEU A 64 -7.16 -5.89 5.89
CA LEU A 64 -8.23 -6.39 5.01
C LEU A 64 -8.18 -7.91 4.87
N TYR A 65 -7.00 -8.48 4.62
CA TYR A 65 -6.81 -9.93 4.55
C TYR A 65 -7.23 -10.66 5.84
N ASN A 66 -6.99 -10.04 6.99
CA ASN A 66 -7.25 -10.66 8.28
C ASN A 66 -8.66 -10.44 8.83
N LYS A 67 -9.33 -9.34 8.44
CA LYS A 67 -10.58 -8.89 9.05
C LYS A 67 -11.76 -8.81 8.09
N VAL A 68 -11.52 -8.77 6.78
CA VAL A 68 -12.58 -8.62 5.77
C VAL A 68 -12.73 -9.91 4.97
N GLU A 69 -11.69 -10.33 4.25
CA GLU A 69 -11.74 -11.50 3.38
C GLU A 69 -10.32 -12.02 3.10
N LYS A 70 -10.16 -13.34 2.98
CA LYS A 70 -8.87 -13.98 2.70
C LYS A 70 -8.55 -13.96 1.20
N LYS A 71 -8.44 -12.76 0.61
CA LYS A 71 -8.03 -12.61 -0.79
C LYS A 71 -6.51 -12.68 -0.95
N GLN A 72 -6.04 -13.57 -1.82
CA GLN A 72 -4.60 -13.77 -2.04
C GLN A 72 -3.92 -12.50 -2.56
N GLU A 73 -4.59 -11.74 -3.44
CA GLU A 73 -4.06 -10.47 -3.99
C GLU A 73 -3.68 -9.46 -2.88
N TRP A 74 -4.47 -9.38 -1.79
CA TRP A 74 -4.19 -8.49 -0.67
C TRP A 74 -3.01 -8.98 0.15
N LEU A 75 -2.90 -10.30 0.32
CA LEU A 75 -1.77 -10.89 1.03
C LEU A 75 -0.47 -10.66 0.25
N ASP A 76 -0.47 -10.89 -1.06
CA ASP A 76 0.69 -10.71 -1.92
C ASP A 76 1.14 -9.24 -1.95
N CYS A 77 0.18 -8.31 -2.09
CA CYS A 77 0.42 -6.87 -2.01
C CYS A 77 1.06 -6.47 -0.67
N ALA A 78 0.58 -7.01 0.45
CA ALA A 78 1.14 -6.71 1.76
C ALA A 78 2.54 -7.33 1.97
N ILE A 79 2.76 -8.57 1.50
CA ILE A 79 4.03 -9.28 1.65
C ILE A 79 5.14 -8.54 0.90
N GLN A 80 4.90 -8.13 -0.35
CA GLN A 80 5.96 -7.51 -1.16
C GLN A 80 6.43 -6.16 -0.57
N GLY A 81 5.51 -5.34 -0.05
CA GLY A 81 5.88 -4.11 0.67
C GLY A 81 6.55 -4.38 2.02
N CYS A 82 6.12 -5.41 2.74
CA CYS A 82 6.75 -5.81 4.00
C CYS A 82 8.21 -6.27 3.79
N GLU A 83 8.46 -7.05 2.73
CA GLU A 83 9.82 -7.48 2.39
C GLU A 83 10.72 -6.30 2.00
N PHE A 84 10.20 -5.32 1.27
CA PHE A 84 10.90 -4.06 1.00
C PHE A 84 11.28 -3.33 2.29
N LEU A 85 10.31 -3.12 3.19
CA LEU A 85 10.53 -2.41 4.45
C LEU A 85 11.49 -3.14 5.39
N LYS A 86 11.39 -4.47 5.48
CA LYS A 86 12.30 -5.30 6.27
C LYS A 86 13.74 -5.22 5.76
N LYS A 87 13.94 -5.05 4.46
CA LYS A 87 15.27 -5.00 3.85
C LYS A 87 15.89 -3.60 3.86
N TYR A 88 15.10 -2.57 3.58
CA TYR A 88 15.62 -1.22 3.30
C TYR A 88 15.11 -0.14 4.26
N GLY A 89 14.03 -0.39 4.99
CA GLY A 89 13.33 0.64 5.76
C GLY A 89 14.05 1.15 7.01
N HIS A 90 15.17 0.54 7.41
CA HIS A 90 15.87 0.87 8.65
C HIS A 90 17.39 0.74 8.56
N ASP A 91 18.10 1.38 9.48
CA ASP A 91 19.57 1.46 9.59
C ASP A 91 20.27 0.17 10.08
N GLY A 92 19.58 -0.97 10.08
CA GLY A 92 20.03 -2.22 10.72
C GLY A 92 19.88 -2.28 12.25
N ASN A 93 19.69 -1.16 12.94
CA ASN A 93 19.38 -1.07 14.37
C ASN A 93 17.89 -0.81 14.66
N TYR A 94 17.05 -0.95 13.63
CA TYR A 94 15.61 -0.66 13.66
C TYR A 94 15.24 0.80 13.89
N HIS A 95 16.15 1.75 13.63
CA HIS A 95 15.76 3.13 13.41
C HIS A 95 15.27 3.27 11.98
N TRP A 96 13.99 3.63 11.83
CA TRP A 96 13.33 3.72 10.54
C TRP A 96 13.66 5.05 9.84
N TYR A 97 13.95 4.97 8.55
CA TYR A 97 14.14 6.14 7.71
C TYR A 97 12.81 6.88 7.48
N PHE A 98 12.90 8.12 6.99
CA PHE A 98 11.73 8.89 6.61
C PHE A 98 11.29 8.59 5.17
N SER A 99 12.25 8.59 4.26
CA SER A 99 12.09 8.33 2.83
C SER A 99 13.31 7.58 2.31
N LEU A 100 13.13 6.87 1.21
CA LEU A 100 14.20 6.24 0.42
C LEU A 100 13.98 6.60 -1.05
N ASP A 101 15.02 6.48 -1.86
CA ASP A 101 14.84 6.41 -3.31
C ASP A 101 14.07 5.14 -3.73
N ARG A 102 13.74 5.01 -5.01
CA ARG A 102 13.01 3.85 -5.54
C ARG A 102 13.65 2.51 -5.18
N ALA A 103 14.98 2.44 -5.20
CA ALA A 103 15.77 1.24 -5.00
C ALA A 103 15.99 0.90 -3.50
N GLY A 104 15.62 1.82 -2.60
CA GLY A 104 15.72 1.63 -1.16
C GLY A 104 16.96 2.27 -0.53
N ASN A 105 17.61 3.22 -1.20
CA ASN A 105 18.73 3.95 -0.62
C ASN A 105 18.21 5.15 0.22
N PRO A 106 18.71 5.36 1.45
CA PRO A 106 18.31 6.45 2.34
C PRO A 106 18.97 7.80 2.03
#